data_AF-A0A6N2NHS3-F1
#
_entry.id   AF-A0A6N2NHS3-F1
#
_cell.length_a   1.000
_cell.length_b   1.000
_cell.length_c   1.000
_cell.angle_alpha   90.00
_cell.angle_beta   90.00
_cell.angle_gamma   90.00
#
_symmetry.space_group_name_H-M   'P 1'
#
loop_
_entity.id
_entity.type
_entity.pdbx_description
1 polymer ?
#
loop_
_entity_poly.entity_id
_entity_poly.type
_entity_poly.pdbx_seq_one_letter_code
_entity_poly.pdbx_strand_id
1 'polypeptide(L)'
;MQFLSLRLLLSMSFLKQQFVHSTCPGGLVGDRKKVKSASFSIYAEDIWKTIKENKDLDLPSIKVMVATFRCEAIAEEKLKCFTSNK
;
A
#
# COMPACT_ATOMS: atom_id res chain seq x y z
N MET A 1 3.16 36.40 -3.30
CA MET A 1 4.23 35.38 -3.45
C MET A 1 5.12 35.21 -2.21
N GLN A 2 5.65 36.28 -1.60
CA GLN A 2 6.52 36.16 -0.39
C GLN A 2 5.85 35.50 0.83
N PHE A 3 4.57 35.79 1.10
CA PHE A 3 3.83 35.20 2.22
C PHE A 3 3.62 33.67 2.10
N LEU A 4 3.48 33.15 0.87
CA LEU A 4 3.33 31.72 0.64
C LEU A 4 4.66 30.98 0.84
N SER A 5 5.77 31.60 0.42
CA SER A 5 7.13 31.11 0.67
C SER A 5 7.46 31.04 2.16
N LEU A 6 7.09 32.07 2.93
CA LEU A 6 7.32 32.11 4.38
C LEU A 6 6.49 31.05 5.12
N ARG A 7 5.24 30.81 4.70
CA ARG A 7 4.40 29.74 5.26
C ARG A 7 4.93 28.34 4.95
N LEU A 8 5.45 28.12 3.74
CA LEU A 8 6.06 26.86 3.34
C LEU A 8 7.35 26.57 4.12
N LEU A 9 8.17 27.60 4.35
CA LEU A 9 9.39 27.48 5.17
C LEU A 9 9.05 27.17 6.63
N LEU A 10 8.04 27.82 7.19
CA LEU A 10 7.61 27.58 8.57
C LEU A 10 7.09 26.14 8.76
N SER A 11 6.25 25.64 7.85
CA SER A 11 5.76 24.26 7.93
C SER A 11 6.88 23.23 7.77
N MET A 12 7.81 23.47 6.85
CA MET A 12 8.98 22.61 6.67
C MET A 12 9.87 22.57 7.91
N SER A 13 10.09 23.72 8.56
CA SER A 13 10.89 23.81 9.79
C SER A 13 10.23 23.05 10.96
N PHE A 14 8.91 23.18 11.11
CA PHE A 14 8.15 22.45 12.13
C PHE A 14 8.18 20.94 11.91
N LEU A 15 8.01 20.48 10.67
CA LEU A 15 8.12 19.07 10.31
C LEU A 15 9.52 18.53 10.64
N LYS A 16 10.60 19.25 10.26
CA LYS A 16 11.97 18.85 10.60
C LYS A 16 12.17 18.67 12.11
N GLN A 17 11.64 19.58 12.92
CA GLN A 17 11.74 19.50 14.37
C GLN A 17 11.04 18.24 14.92
N GLN A 18 9.84 17.91 14.41
CA GLN A 18 9.14 16.68 14.80
C GLN A 18 9.89 15.39 14.41
N PHE A 19 10.58 15.39 13.27
CA PHE A 19 11.41 14.25 12.84
C PHE A 19 12.67 14.06 13.69
N VAL A 20 13.28 15.13 14.20
CA VAL A 20 14.46 15.03 15.07
C VAL A 20 14.10 14.45 16.44
N HIS A 21 12.95 14.82 17.00
CA HIS A 21 12.45 14.27 18.28
C HIS A 21 11.67 12.96 18.12
N SER A 22 11.71 12.36 16.93
CA SER A 22 10.89 11.21 16.55
C SER A 22 11.16 9.93 17.33
N THR A 23 12.28 9.87 18.05
CA THR A 23 12.72 8.71 18.86
C THR A 23 12.26 8.74 20.31
N CYS A 24 11.61 9.81 20.76
CA CYS A 24 11.05 9.90 22.10
C CYS A 24 9.80 9.00 22.22
N PRO A 25 9.47 8.46 23.42
CA PRO A 25 8.20 7.76 23.63
C PRO A 25 7.02 8.67 23.28
N GLY A 26 6.19 8.28 22.31
CA GLY A 26 5.11 9.11 21.74
C GLY A 26 5.48 9.93 20.50
N GLY A 27 6.71 9.82 20.00
CA GLY A 27 7.14 10.40 18.72
C GLY A 27 6.67 9.58 17.50
N LEU A 28 6.74 10.19 16.31
CA LEU A 28 6.28 9.59 15.03
C LEU A 28 6.91 8.22 14.70
N VAL A 29 8.05 7.89 15.32
CA VAL A 29 8.81 6.67 15.07
C VAL A 29 9.02 5.92 16.40
N GLY A 30 8.02 5.95 17.28
CA GLY A 30 8.03 5.17 18.53
C GLY A 30 8.03 3.64 18.29
N ASP A 31 7.36 3.18 17.23
CA ASP A 31 7.12 1.76 16.97
C ASP A 31 8.16 1.07 16.09
N ARG A 32 9.31 1.71 15.83
CA ARG A 32 10.28 1.09 14.92
C ARG A 32 10.94 -0.13 15.54
N LYS A 33 10.84 -1.26 14.83
CA LYS A 33 11.68 -2.43 15.08
C LYS A 33 13.14 -2.01 14.87
N LYS A 34 13.99 -2.23 15.88
CA LYS A 34 15.42 -1.88 15.82
C LYS A 34 16.13 -2.78 14.80
N VAL A 35 16.24 -2.33 13.55
CA VAL A 35 17.08 -2.98 12.53
C VAL A 35 18.50 -2.43 12.66
N LYS A 36 19.52 -3.31 12.72
CA LYS A 36 20.92 -2.88 12.68
C LYS A 36 21.21 -2.21 11.34
N SER A 37 21.73 -0.99 11.36
CA SER A 37 21.98 -0.19 10.15
C SER A 37 22.87 -0.89 9.11
N ALA A 38 23.82 -1.73 9.55
CA ALA A 38 24.76 -2.42 8.66
C ALA A 38 24.11 -3.50 7.79
N SER A 39 22.96 -4.05 8.22
CA SER A 39 22.25 -5.13 7.52
C SER A 39 20.90 -4.67 6.94
N PHE A 40 20.65 -3.37 6.87
CA PHE A 40 19.37 -2.85 6.40
C PHE A 40 19.11 -3.20 4.93
N SER A 41 20.14 -3.15 4.08
CA SER A 41 20.01 -3.49 2.66
C SER A 41 19.55 -4.93 2.45
N ILE A 42 20.17 -5.87 3.15
CA ILE A 42 19.82 -7.30 3.11
C ILE A 42 18.41 -7.52 3.64
N TYR A 43 18.09 -6.91 4.80
CA TYR A 43 16.75 -7.02 5.39
C TYR A 43 15.66 -6.43 4.47
N ALA A 44 15.94 -5.33 3.78
CA ALA A 44 15.02 -4.74 2.82
C ALA A 44 14.84 -5.62 1.57
N GLU A 45 15.90 -6.29 1.12
CA GLU A 45 15.85 -7.27 0.03
C GLU A 45 14.98 -8.48 0.39
N ASP A 46 15.13 -9.02 1.60
CA ASP A 46 14.30 -10.13 2.10
C ASP A 46 12.81 -9.75 2.21
N ILE A 47 12.52 -8.53 2.66
CA ILE A 47 11.16 -7.98 2.66
C ILE A 47 10.63 -7.89 1.23
N TRP A 48 11.43 -7.34 0.31
CA TRP A 48 11.02 -7.19 -1.09
C TRP A 48 10.76 -8.53 -1.77
N LYS A 49 11.56 -9.55 -1.46
CA LYS A 49 11.35 -10.92 -1.92
C LYS A 49 10.02 -11.48 -1.39
N THR A 50 9.78 -11.34 -0.09
CA THR A 50 8.54 -11.78 0.55
C THR A 50 7.31 -11.12 -0.09
N ILE A 51 7.39 -9.81 -0.37
CA ILE A 51 6.30 -9.07 -1.02
C ILE A 51 6.05 -9.61 -2.44
N LYS A 52 7.10 -9.86 -3.23
CA LYS A 52 6.96 -10.37 -4.60
C LYS A 52 6.44 -11.81 -4.66
N GLU A 53 6.76 -12.63 -3.68
CA GLU A 53 6.33 -14.03 -3.62
C GLU A 53 4.94 -14.20 -3.01
N ASN A 54 4.36 -13.11 -2.47
CA ASN A 54 3.05 -13.16 -1.84
C ASN A 54 1.91 -13.17 -2.87
N LYS A 55 1.31 -14.35 -3.05
CA LYS A 55 0.16 -14.57 -3.94
C LYS A 55 -1.09 -13.79 -3.55
N ASP A 56 -1.24 -13.39 -2.30
CA ASP A 56 -2.37 -12.55 -1.88
C ASP A 56 -2.27 -11.13 -2.46
N LEU A 57 -1.07 -10.70 -2.87
CA LEU A 57 -0.83 -9.43 -3.56
C LEU A 57 -0.94 -9.55 -5.08
N ASP A 58 -1.09 -10.76 -5.64
CA ASP A 58 -1.39 -11.00 -7.05
C ASP A 58 -2.86 -10.68 -7.34
N LEU A 59 -3.24 -9.44 -7.03
CA LEU A 59 -4.56 -8.91 -7.26
C LEU A 59 -4.69 -8.62 -8.75
N PRO A 60 -5.59 -9.31 -9.48
CA PRO A 60 -5.86 -8.94 -10.86
C PRO A 60 -6.27 -7.48 -10.91
N SER A 61 -5.87 -6.77 -11.97
CA SER A 61 -6.30 -5.38 -12.17
C SER A 61 -7.80 -5.28 -11.94
N ILE A 62 -8.25 -4.27 -11.19
CA ILE A 62 -9.66 -4.09 -10.84
C ILE A 62 -10.55 -4.24 -12.08
N LYS A 63 -10.10 -3.73 -13.24
CA LYS A 63 -10.82 -3.87 -14.52
C LYS A 63 -11.00 -5.34 -14.95
N VAL A 64 -9.96 -6.15 -14.83
CA VAL A 64 -10.00 -7.59 -15.15
C VAL A 64 -10.88 -8.33 -14.15
N MET A 65 -10.72 -8.07 -12.85
CA MET A 65 -11.54 -8.68 -11.80
C MET A 65 -13.03 -8.40 -12.01
N VAL A 66 -13.40 -7.14 -12.30
CA VAL A 66 -14.79 -6.73 -12.56
C VAL A 66 -15.32 -7.36 -13.85
N ALA A 67 -14.50 -7.43 -14.90
CA ALA A 67 -14.90 -8.05 -16.16
C ALA A 67 -15.17 -9.55 -15.97
N THR A 68 -14.27 -10.28 -15.29
CA THR A 68 -14.44 -11.71 -14.98
C THR A 68 -15.73 -11.96 -14.21
N PHE A 69 -15.96 -11.21 -13.13
CA PHE A 69 -17.18 -11.36 -12.33
C PHE A 69 -18.46 -11.11 -13.15
N ARG A 70 -18.47 -10.08 -14.01
CA ARG A 70 -19.63 -9.80 -14.87
C ARG A 70 -19.85 -10.90 -15.90
N CYS A 71 -18.79 -11.41 -16.52
CA CYS A 71 -18.87 -12.48 -17.50
C CYS A 71 -19.37 -13.79 -16.87
N GLU A 72 -18.90 -14.14 -15.68
CA GLU A 72 -19.36 -15.30 -14.93
C GLU A 72 -20.85 -15.21 -14.58
N ALA A 73 -21.30 -14.05 -14.09
CA ALA A 73 -22.71 -13.83 -13.77
C ALA A 73 -23.62 -14.00 -15.00
N ILE A 74 -23.22 -13.47 -16.16
CA ILE A 74 -23.97 -13.62 -17.41
C ILE A 74 -23.95 -15.09 -17.87
N ALA A 75 -22.79 -15.76 -17.80
CA ALA A 75 -22.67 -17.15 -18.21
C ALA A 75 -23.57 -18.07 -17.36
N GLU A 76 -23.63 -17.84 -16.05
CA GLU A 76 -24.49 -18.60 -15.15
C GLU A 76 -25.98 -18.35 -15.43
N GLU A 77 -26.38 -17.11 -15.71
CA GLU A 77 -27.75 -16.77 -16.13
C GLU A 77 -28.14 -17.52 -17.39
N LYS A 78 -27.29 -17.49 -18.43
CA LYS A 78 -27.57 -18.18 -19.70
C LYS A 78 -27.58 -19.70 -19.56
N LEU A 79 -26.69 -20.25 -18.74
CA LEU A 79 -26.69 -21.69 -18.46
C LEU A 79 -27.98 -22.12 -17.76
N LYS A 80 -28.45 -21.38 -16.75
CA LYS A 80 -29.73 -21.65 -16.07
C LYS A 80 -30.91 -21.58 -17.03
N CYS A 81 -30.97 -20.56 -17.87
CA CYS A 81 -32.00 -20.45 -18.91
C CYS A 81 -31.97 -21.67 -19.85
N PHE A 82 -30.79 -22.14 -20.25
CA PHE A 82 -30.66 -23.30 -21.12
C PHE A 82 -31.10 -24.59 -20.45
N THR A 83 -30.74 -24.81 -19.18
CA THR A 83 -31.10 -26.03 -18.44
C THR A 83 -32.56 -26.10 -18.01
N SER A 84 -33.21 -24.94 -17.80
CA SER A 84 -34.65 -24.87 -17.45
C SER A 84 -35.57 -24.95 -18.66
N ASN A 85 -35.06 -24.82 -19.89
CA ASN A 85 -35.86 -24.91 -21.12
C ASN A 85 -35.91 -26.35 -21.67
N LYS A 86 -36.01 -27.33 -20.76
CA LYS A 86 -36.23 -28.74 -21.03
C LYS A 86 -37.54 -29.18 -20.42
#